data_AF-A0A6N2UBW4-F1
#
_entry.id   AF-A0A6N2UBW4-F1
#
_cell.length_a   1.000
_cell.length_b   1.000
_cell.length_c   1.000
_cell.angle_alpha   90.00
_cell.angle_beta   90.00
_cell.angle_gamma   90.00
#
_symmetry.space_group_name_H-M   'P 1'
#
loop_
_entity.id
_entity.type
_entity.pdbx_description
1 polymer ?
#
loop_
_entity_poly.entity_id
_entity_poly.type
_entity_poly.pdbx_seq_one_letter_code
_entity_poly.pdbx_strand_id
1 'polypeptide(L)'
;MKEIVKYHNDFNKIKLPNFTGQEQNMLMGIICKIKELTTDESIKLTPQELLEFSTDNLTNKALGDMLYVLREKFFKADFTILVKHETKDLVGLETINLFEKFTLWYPKDDENFTHLNYVELKVNPQFKYLIDDLTKHFLSFELKEFMGLSSKYSKTLYRLLKQFRYTGECKIYHSKWDEFRYFMDIPESYLPHHIDQRVLKPAIQELSAERNLFNNARPIFENLRYKKIKDPKGRGRGGKVIGIEFYFTKQEKTNEISEQIKDLQSLKNQIEPQEPKKQKIEPKFNPITGKNVNWYDVYIGRQFKSKNKFDGGYEICKIMTMNEIGGKVNLSAKNQEYENKYFTMNFQNETHFKNWFEKTKTY
;
A
#
# COMPACT_ATOMS: atom_id res chain seq x y z
N MET A 1 9.15 -5.96 -2.82
CA MET A 1 8.12 -6.97 -2.49
C MET A 1 7.09 -6.27 -1.60
N LYS A 2 5.80 -6.61 -1.65
CA LYS A 2 4.81 -6.01 -0.73
C LYS A 2 4.92 -6.71 0.62
N GLU A 3 5.22 -5.98 1.69
CA GLU A 3 5.24 -6.52 3.04
C GLU A 3 3.80 -6.65 3.55
N ILE A 4 3.37 -7.90 3.77
CA ILE A 4 2.00 -8.23 4.18
C ILE A 4 2.01 -8.69 5.63
N VAL A 5 1.43 -7.86 6.50
CA VAL A 5 1.11 -8.25 7.88
C VAL A 5 -0.06 -9.23 7.83
N LYS A 6 0.08 -10.37 8.50
CA LYS A 6 -0.98 -11.39 8.59
C LYS A 6 -0.95 -12.04 9.96
N TYR A 7 -2.10 -12.10 10.62
CA TYR A 7 -2.26 -12.73 11.94
C TYR A 7 -3.72 -13.17 12.17
N HIS A 8 -3.95 -14.10 13.09
CA HIS A 8 -5.27 -14.57 13.48
C HIS A 8 -6.06 -13.45 14.17
N ASN A 9 -7.38 -13.35 13.92
CA ASN A 9 -8.21 -12.26 14.47
C ASN A 9 -8.19 -12.17 16.01
N ASP A 10 -7.90 -13.27 16.70
CA ASP A 10 -7.76 -13.29 18.16
C ASP A 10 -6.58 -12.44 18.67
N PHE A 11 -5.62 -12.08 17.81
CA PHE A 11 -4.61 -11.10 18.14
C PHE A 11 -5.23 -9.74 18.52
N ASN A 12 -6.40 -9.40 17.94
CA ASN A 12 -7.15 -8.20 18.33
C ASN A 12 -7.83 -8.32 19.71
N LYS A 13 -7.83 -9.51 20.33
CA LYS A 13 -8.31 -9.70 21.71
C LYS A 13 -7.21 -9.47 22.73
N ILE A 14 -5.93 -9.45 22.32
CA ILE A 14 -4.81 -9.15 23.20
C ILE A 14 -4.94 -7.71 23.68
N LYS A 15 -4.79 -7.52 25.00
CA LYS A 15 -4.71 -6.18 25.56
C LYS A 15 -3.37 -5.59 25.19
N LEU A 16 -3.36 -4.73 24.18
CA LEU A 16 -2.17 -3.97 23.87
C LEU A 16 -2.10 -2.76 24.82
N PRO A 17 -0.93 -2.51 25.44
CA PRO A 17 -0.72 -1.28 26.20
C PRO A 17 -0.91 -0.04 25.34
N ASN A 18 -0.91 1.13 25.99
CA ASN A 18 -0.99 2.43 25.33
C ASN A 18 0.25 2.69 24.45
N PHE A 19 0.19 2.15 23.23
CA PHE A 19 1.19 2.33 22.19
C PHE A 19 0.94 3.61 21.40
N THR A 20 2.01 4.33 21.10
CA THR A 20 2.01 5.42 20.12
C THR A 20 1.84 4.87 18.70
N GLY A 21 1.61 5.76 17.73
CA GLY A 21 1.54 5.37 16.33
C GLY A 21 2.80 4.64 15.84
N GLN A 22 3.99 5.12 16.22
CA GLN A 22 5.26 4.47 15.86
C GLN A 22 5.45 3.12 16.55
N GLU A 23 5.11 3.02 17.82
CA GLU A 23 5.24 1.75 18.55
C GLU A 23 4.29 0.68 17.97
N GLN A 24 3.12 1.08 17.49
CA GLN A 24 2.24 0.17 16.74
C GLN A 24 2.83 -0.22 15.39
N ASN A 25 3.53 0.67 14.68
CA ASN A 25 4.24 0.33 13.45
C ASN A 25 5.31 -0.72 13.72
N MET A 26 6.13 -0.50 14.75
CA MET A 26 7.16 -1.45 15.20
C MET A 26 6.54 -2.82 15.49
N LEU A 27 5.44 -2.87 16.25
CA LEU A 27 4.75 -4.13 16.54
C LEU A 27 4.28 -4.84 15.26
N MET A 28 3.62 -4.13 14.34
CA MET A 28 3.11 -4.74 13.10
C MET A 28 4.23 -5.16 12.15
N GLY A 29 5.32 -4.40 12.08
CA GLY A 29 6.51 -4.73 11.29
C GLY A 29 7.22 -5.96 11.83
N ILE A 30 7.40 -6.04 13.16
CA ILE A 30 7.94 -7.23 13.84
C ILE A 30 7.05 -8.45 13.55
N ILE A 31 5.72 -8.34 13.67
CA ILE A 31 4.80 -9.43 13.32
C ILE A 31 4.93 -9.83 11.84
N CYS A 32 5.14 -8.86 10.94
CA CYS A 32 5.37 -9.11 9.53
C CYS A 32 6.61 -9.98 9.28
N LYS A 33 7.73 -9.72 9.99
CA LYS A 33 8.96 -10.51 9.84
C LYS A 33 8.90 -11.85 10.57
N ILE A 34 8.23 -11.95 11.73
CA ILE A 34 8.12 -13.22 12.48
C ILE A 34 7.45 -14.30 11.64
N LYS A 35 6.45 -13.94 10.82
CA LYS A 35 5.77 -14.86 9.90
C LYS A 35 6.73 -15.58 8.94
N GLU A 36 7.89 -15.01 8.66
CA GLU A 36 8.88 -15.57 7.74
C GLU A 36 9.80 -16.61 8.42
N LEU A 37 9.66 -16.83 9.74
CA LEU A 37 10.46 -17.74 10.55
C LEU A 37 9.59 -18.80 11.24
N THR A 38 10.19 -19.94 11.60
CA THR A 38 9.55 -20.90 12.51
C THR A 38 9.54 -20.32 13.93
N THR A 39 8.36 -20.13 14.52
CA THR A 39 8.09 -19.47 15.82
C THR A 39 8.79 -20.04 17.06
N ASP A 40 9.46 -21.19 16.96
CA ASP A 40 10.21 -21.78 18.08
C ASP A 40 11.59 -21.13 18.27
N GLU A 41 12.04 -20.33 17.30
CA GLU A 41 13.31 -19.60 17.33
C GLU A 41 13.13 -18.13 17.70
N SER A 42 14.14 -17.55 18.36
CA SER A 42 14.20 -16.10 18.52
C SER A 42 14.42 -15.44 17.15
N ILE A 43 13.64 -14.40 16.84
CA ILE A 43 13.93 -13.52 15.70
C ILE A 43 15.01 -12.51 16.10
N LYS A 44 15.96 -12.26 15.18
CA LYS A 44 16.96 -11.19 15.31
C LYS A 44 16.67 -10.13 14.25
N LEU A 45 16.55 -8.88 14.67
CA LEU A 45 16.31 -7.73 13.78
C LEU A 45 17.40 -6.69 13.98
N THR A 46 18.04 -6.30 12.89
CA THR A 46 19.04 -5.23 12.86
C THR A 46 18.35 -3.85 12.97
N PRO A 47 19.09 -2.80 13.37
CA PRO A 47 18.58 -1.43 13.33
C PRO A 47 18.05 -1.04 11.95
N GLN A 48 18.73 -1.46 10.88
CA GLN A 48 18.30 -1.17 9.52
C GLN A 48 16.91 -1.75 9.21
N GLU A 49 16.67 -3.00 9.58
CA GLU A 49 15.36 -3.65 9.39
C GLU A 49 14.27 -2.99 10.26
N LEU A 50 14.60 -2.60 11.50
CA LEU A 50 13.65 -1.93 12.39
C LEU A 50 13.28 -0.53 11.90
N LEU A 51 14.22 0.18 11.27
CA LEU A 51 13.97 1.48 10.64
C LEU A 51 13.00 1.39 9.46
N GLU A 52 12.86 0.21 8.81
CA GLU A 52 11.82 -0.01 7.79
C GLU A 52 10.41 0.12 8.36
N PHE A 53 10.23 -0.07 9.68
CA PHE A 53 8.95 0.04 10.37
C PHE A 53 8.73 1.40 11.04
N SER A 54 9.68 2.32 10.89
CA SER A 54 9.55 3.69 11.37
C SER A 54 9.15 4.62 10.23
N THR A 55 8.26 5.57 10.47
CA THR A 55 8.11 6.71 9.54
C THR A 55 9.02 7.87 9.89
N ASP A 56 9.70 7.80 11.04
CA ASP A 56 10.64 8.81 11.51
C ASP A 56 12.07 8.41 11.11
N ASN A 57 12.88 9.39 10.73
CA ASN A 57 14.29 9.19 10.44
C ASN A 57 15.10 9.16 11.75
N LEU A 58 15.10 8.01 12.43
CA LEU A 58 15.72 7.84 13.74
C LEU A 58 17.22 7.53 13.62
N THR A 59 18.01 8.07 14.55
CA THR A 59 19.38 7.60 14.79
C THR A 59 19.36 6.27 15.55
N ASN A 60 20.46 5.51 15.55
CA ASN A 60 20.57 4.28 16.34
C ASN A 60 20.30 4.50 17.83
N LYS A 61 20.81 5.61 18.39
CA LYS A 61 20.52 6.00 19.77
C LYS A 61 19.02 6.21 19.99
N ALA A 62 18.38 7.04 19.17
CA ALA A 62 16.94 7.33 19.31
C ALA A 62 16.08 6.07 19.13
N LEU A 63 16.47 5.19 18.21
CA LEU A 63 15.85 3.88 18.02
C LEU A 63 16.05 2.99 19.26
N GLY A 64 17.26 2.91 19.80
CA GLY A 64 17.57 2.16 21.01
C GLY A 64 16.77 2.64 22.22
N ASP A 65 16.70 3.95 22.45
CA ASP A 65 15.89 4.57 23.50
C ASP A 65 14.41 4.22 23.33
N MET A 66 13.88 4.31 22.10
CA MET A 66 12.50 3.92 21.79
C MET A 66 12.26 2.44 22.08
N LEU A 67 13.14 1.55 21.63
CA LEU A 67 13.01 0.11 21.82
C LEU A 67 13.14 -0.30 23.29
N TYR A 68 13.97 0.40 24.06
CA TYR A 68 14.10 0.20 25.50
C TYR A 68 12.78 0.48 26.23
N VAL A 69 12.07 1.55 25.86
CA VAL A 69 10.72 1.84 26.37
C VAL A 69 9.69 0.86 25.82
N LEU A 70 9.78 0.51 24.54
CA LEU A 70 8.86 -0.42 23.88
C LEU A 70 8.88 -1.80 24.54
N ARG A 71 10.07 -2.28 24.94
CA ARG A 71 10.27 -3.53 25.67
C ARG A 71 9.33 -3.65 26.86
N GLU A 72 9.25 -2.62 27.71
CA GLU A 72 8.38 -2.61 28.90
C GLU A 72 6.90 -2.76 28.54
N LYS A 73 6.48 -2.21 27.40
CA LYS A 73 5.12 -2.36 26.90
C LYS A 73 4.90 -3.75 26.29
N PHE A 74 5.86 -4.29 25.55
CA PHE A 74 5.75 -5.64 24.97
C PHE A 74 5.58 -6.70 26.06
N PHE A 75 6.30 -6.59 27.17
CA PHE A 75 6.11 -7.49 28.31
C PHE A 75 4.77 -7.30 29.01
N LYS A 76 4.13 -6.13 28.91
CA LYS A 76 2.76 -5.90 29.44
C LYS A 76 1.65 -6.28 28.47
N ALA A 77 1.99 -6.65 27.23
CA ALA A 77 1.01 -7.15 26.28
C ALA A 77 0.66 -8.59 26.66
N ASP A 78 -0.45 -8.76 27.35
CA ASP A 78 -0.90 -10.04 27.88
C ASP A 78 -2.30 -10.42 27.39
N PHE A 79 -2.62 -11.69 27.59
CA PHE A 79 -3.95 -12.23 27.43
C PHE A 79 -4.27 -13.13 28.62
N THR A 80 -5.49 -13.05 29.12
CA THR A 80 -5.96 -13.90 30.22
C THR A 80 -6.98 -14.90 29.68
N ILE A 81 -6.67 -16.18 29.82
CA ILE A 81 -7.56 -17.29 29.46
C ILE A 81 -8.16 -17.94 30.70
N LEU A 82 -9.36 -18.47 30.50
CA LEU A 82 -10.03 -19.28 31.49
C LEU A 82 -9.67 -20.74 31.22
N VAL A 83 -8.93 -21.34 32.15
CA VAL A 83 -8.51 -22.74 32.08
C VAL A 83 -9.36 -23.57 33.04
N LYS A 84 -9.72 -24.78 32.61
CA LYS A 84 -10.43 -25.73 33.47
C LYS A 84 -9.45 -26.77 33.96
N HIS A 85 -9.52 -27.11 35.24
CA HIS A 85 -8.76 -28.23 35.75
C HIS A 85 -9.39 -29.53 35.22
N GLU A 86 -8.62 -30.37 34.56
CA GLU A 86 -9.16 -31.53 33.82
C GLU A 86 -9.89 -32.54 34.72
N THR A 87 -9.45 -32.67 35.96
CA THR A 87 -9.93 -33.69 36.92
C THR A 87 -10.67 -33.14 38.13
N LYS A 88 -10.68 -31.82 38.33
CA LYS A 88 -11.33 -31.17 39.47
C LYS A 88 -12.29 -30.14 38.94
N ASP A 89 -13.41 -29.91 39.63
CA ASP A 89 -14.35 -28.85 39.30
C ASP A 89 -13.80 -27.47 39.71
N LEU A 90 -12.65 -27.10 39.12
CA LEU A 90 -11.93 -25.87 39.37
C LEU A 90 -11.70 -25.13 38.06
N VAL A 91 -11.72 -23.81 38.17
CA VAL A 91 -11.45 -22.89 37.07
C VAL A 91 -10.28 -21.99 37.47
N GLY A 92 -9.32 -21.83 36.59
CA GLY A 92 -8.20 -20.93 36.73
C GLY A 92 -8.30 -19.76 35.76
N LEU A 93 -7.71 -18.63 36.15
CA LEU A 93 -7.39 -17.53 35.25
C LEU A 93 -5.89 -17.57 35.02
N GLU A 94 -5.48 -17.89 33.80
CA GLU A 94 -4.08 -17.92 33.40
C GLU A 94 -3.78 -16.68 32.56
N THR A 95 -2.83 -15.87 33.00
CA THR A 95 -2.37 -14.68 32.27
C THR A 95 -1.01 -14.96 31.65
N ILE A 96 -0.91 -14.75 30.34
CA ILE A 96 0.26 -15.10 29.54
C ILE A 96 0.66 -13.88 28.71
N ASN A 97 1.95 -13.58 28.67
CA ASN A 97 2.51 -12.47 27.89
C ASN A 97 2.80 -12.88 26.43
N LEU A 98 2.54 -11.97 25.50
CA LEU A 98 2.72 -12.18 24.06
C LEU A 98 4.16 -12.54 23.69
N PHE A 99 5.13 -11.85 24.30
CA PHE A 99 6.55 -12.09 24.10
C PHE A 99 7.16 -12.76 25.33
N GLU A 100 7.92 -13.83 25.11
CA GLU A 100 8.69 -14.53 26.15
C GLU A 100 10.04 -13.84 26.38
N LYS A 101 10.65 -13.29 25.33
CA LYS A 101 11.98 -12.65 25.38
C LYS A 101 12.02 -11.39 24.52
N PHE A 102 12.72 -10.38 25.02
CA PHE A 102 13.11 -9.18 24.29
C PHE A 102 14.48 -8.72 24.80
N THR A 103 15.49 -8.71 23.94
CA THR A 103 16.87 -8.37 24.28
C THR A 103 17.44 -7.35 23.32
N LEU A 104 17.99 -6.26 23.86
CA LEU A 104 18.77 -5.29 23.10
C LEU A 104 20.25 -5.68 23.17
N TRP A 105 20.89 -5.87 22.02
CA TRP A 105 22.31 -6.17 21.93
C TRP A 105 23.08 -4.93 21.47
N TYR A 106 24.04 -4.49 22.28
CA TYR A 106 24.87 -3.31 22.06
C TYR A 106 26.25 -3.53 22.71
N PRO A 107 27.30 -2.81 22.28
CA PRO A 107 28.63 -2.92 22.90
C PRO A 107 28.59 -2.64 24.40
N LYS A 108 29.41 -3.36 25.18
CA LYS A 108 29.45 -3.24 26.64
C LYS A 108 29.67 -1.81 27.13
N ASP A 109 30.48 -1.05 26.39
CA ASP A 109 30.85 0.33 26.73
C ASP A 109 29.91 1.38 26.08
N ASP A 110 28.74 0.96 25.55
CA ASP A 110 27.77 1.82 24.86
C ASP A 110 26.36 1.72 25.45
N GLU A 111 26.23 2.08 26.73
CA GLU A 111 24.94 2.09 27.44
C GLU A 111 23.89 3.05 26.83
N ASN A 112 24.31 3.93 25.91
CA ASN A 112 23.44 4.90 25.24
C ASN A 112 22.97 4.44 23.85
N PHE A 113 23.19 3.17 23.48
CA PHE A 113 22.74 2.57 22.22
C PHE A 113 23.22 3.30 20.95
N THR A 114 24.37 3.97 21.00
CA THR A 114 24.94 4.69 19.84
C THR A 114 25.22 3.74 18.67
N HIS A 115 25.60 2.52 19.01
CA HIS A 115 25.94 1.39 18.15
C HIS A 115 25.06 0.19 18.51
N LEU A 116 23.74 0.40 18.63
CA LEU A 116 22.78 -0.70 18.73
C LEU A 116 23.09 -1.73 17.62
N ASN A 117 23.29 -2.98 17.99
CA ASN A 117 23.71 -4.03 17.07
C ASN A 117 22.50 -4.76 16.48
N TYR A 118 21.64 -5.31 17.34
CA TYR A 118 20.39 -5.94 16.95
C TYR A 118 19.45 -6.10 18.15
N VAL A 119 18.18 -6.35 17.86
CA VAL A 119 17.17 -6.77 18.84
C VAL A 119 16.90 -8.25 18.64
N GLU A 120 16.81 -9.00 19.73
CA GLU A 120 16.38 -10.39 19.72
C GLU A 120 15.02 -10.51 20.42
N LEU A 121 14.02 -11.07 19.74
CA LEU A 121 12.69 -11.29 20.31
C LEU A 121 12.29 -12.76 20.20
N LYS A 122 11.50 -13.23 21.17
CA LYS A 122 10.85 -14.55 21.10
C LYS A 122 9.38 -14.40 21.45
N VAL A 123 8.51 -14.81 20.53
CA VAL A 123 7.06 -14.90 20.79
C VAL A 123 6.83 -16.06 21.73
N ASN A 124 5.94 -15.89 22.70
CA ASN A 124 5.58 -17.00 23.56
C ASN A 124 4.90 -18.11 22.74
N PRO A 125 5.37 -19.38 22.83
CA PRO A 125 4.85 -20.50 22.04
C PRO A 125 3.33 -20.69 22.11
N GLN A 126 2.69 -20.30 23.22
CA GLN A 126 1.22 -20.36 23.36
C GLN A 126 0.49 -19.43 22.38
N PHE A 127 1.17 -18.42 21.83
CA PHE A 127 0.64 -17.53 20.79
C PHE A 127 1.08 -17.89 19.38
N LYS A 128 1.75 -19.04 19.19
CA LYS A 128 2.13 -19.55 17.87
C LYS A 128 0.96 -19.57 16.89
N TYR A 129 -0.22 -20.02 17.34
CA TYR A 129 -1.43 -20.06 16.52
C TYR A 129 -1.87 -18.69 16.00
N LEU A 130 -1.53 -17.59 16.69
CA LEU A 130 -1.88 -16.25 16.23
C LEU A 130 -1.11 -15.82 14.99
N ILE A 131 0.04 -16.43 14.73
CA ILE A 131 0.93 -16.05 13.63
C ILE A 131 1.03 -17.18 12.60
N ASP A 132 0.98 -18.45 13.03
CA ASP A 132 1.26 -19.60 12.18
C ASP A 132 -0.02 -20.31 11.68
N ASP A 133 -1.06 -20.44 12.51
CA ASP A 133 -2.31 -21.14 12.14
C ASP A 133 -3.32 -20.18 11.51
N LEU A 134 -2.99 -19.75 10.29
CA LEU A 134 -3.76 -18.77 9.53
C LEU A 134 -4.72 -19.44 8.53
N THR A 135 -5.23 -20.63 8.87
CA THR A 135 -6.08 -21.43 7.99
C THR A 135 -7.49 -20.85 7.84
N LYS A 136 -8.05 -20.25 8.90
CA LYS A 136 -9.35 -19.55 8.92
C LYS A 136 -9.31 -18.35 9.88
N HIS A 137 -10.12 -17.32 9.65
CA HIS A 137 -10.27 -16.14 10.54
C HIS A 137 -8.99 -15.33 10.79
N PHE A 138 -8.22 -15.07 9.74
CA PHE A 138 -7.07 -14.17 9.80
C PHE A 138 -7.40 -12.77 9.26
N LEU A 139 -6.66 -11.80 9.76
CA LEU A 139 -6.55 -10.46 9.22
C LEU A 139 -5.27 -10.37 8.37
N SER A 140 -5.35 -9.69 7.23
CA SER A 140 -4.18 -9.38 6.39
C SER A 140 -4.25 -7.97 5.85
N PHE A 141 -3.10 -7.30 5.75
CA PHE A 141 -2.97 -5.97 5.17
C PHE A 141 -1.53 -5.62 4.80
N GLU A 142 -1.36 -4.63 3.93
CA GLU A 142 -0.05 -4.07 3.59
C GLU A 142 0.50 -3.24 4.75
N LEU A 143 1.74 -3.53 5.17
CA LEU A 143 2.39 -2.79 6.26
C LEU A 143 2.49 -1.30 5.94
N LYS A 144 2.79 -0.96 4.68
CA LYS A 144 2.88 0.44 4.21
C LYS A 144 1.56 1.20 4.33
N GLU A 145 0.43 0.55 4.04
CA GLU A 145 -0.91 1.14 4.23
C GLU A 145 -1.13 1.47 5.71
N PHE A 146 -0.78 0.54 6.60
CA PHE A 146 -0.91 0.74 8.04
C PHE A 146 0.01 1.85 8.56
N MET A 147 1.28 1.88 8.13
CA MET A 147 2.26 2.88 8.52
C MET A 147 1.89 4.29 8.09
N GLY A 148 1.15 4.44 6.97
CA GLY A 148 0.65 5.73 6.50
C GLY A 148 -0.36 6.40 7.42
N LEU A 149 -0.92 5.67 8.39
CA LEU A 149 -1.77 6.24 9.44
C LEU A 149 -0.88 6.89 10.52
N SER A 150 -1.26 8.07 10.99
CA SER A 150 -0.52 8.83 12.01
C SER A 150 -1.06 8.59 13.42
N SER A 151 -2.38 8.53 13.58
CA SER A 151 -3.02 8.45 14.90
C SER A 151 -3.06 7.01 15.44
N LYS A 152 -2.73 6.86 16.73
CA LYS A 152 -2.87 5.56 17.44
C LYS A 152 -4.30 5.02 17.36
N TYR A 153 -5.29 5.90 17.42
CA TYR A 153 -6.71 5.51 17.37
C TYR A 153 -7.12 5.08 15.96
N SER A 154 -6.59 5.75 14.92
CA SER A 154 -6.84 5.35 13.53
C SER A 154 -6.27 3.97 13.25
N LYS A 155 -5.05 3.69 13.73
CA LYS A 155 -4.41 2.36 13.61
C LYS A 155 -5.18 1.27 14.36
N THR A 156 -5.63 1.54 15.59
CA THR A 156 -6.44 0.58 16.34
C THR A 156 -7.79 0.33 15.66
N LEU A 157 -8.47 1.39 15.20
CA LEU A 157 -9.73 1.27 14.46
C LEU A 157 -9.55 0.58 13.11
N TYR A 158 -8.46 0.87 12.41
CA TYR A 158 -8.09 0.21 11.16
C TYR A 158 -8.07 -1.31 11.34
N ARG A 159 -7.36 -1.80 12.36
CA ARG A 159 -7.27 -3.24 12.65
C ARG A 159 -8.65 -3.84 12.94
N LEU A 160 -9.45 -3.13 13.73
CA LEU A 160 -10.83 -3.54 14.04
C LEU A 160 -11.69 -3.67 12.79
N LEU A 161 -11.62 -2.71 11.86
CA LEU A 161 -12.47 -2.69 10.67
C LEU A 161 -11.96 -3.59 9.55
N LYS A 162 -10.63 -3.74 9.42
CA LYS A 162 -10.00 -4.50 8.34
C LYS A 162 -10.32 -6.00 8.41
N GLN A 163 -10.64 -6.56 9.59
CA GLN A 163 -11.16 -7.94 9.70
C GLN A 163 -12.60 -8.08 9.18
N PHE A 164 -13.37 -6.98 9.11
CA PHE A 164 -14.73 -6.93 8.55
C PHE A 164 -14.75 -6.40 7.11
N ARG A 165 -13.58 -6.29 6.45
CA ARG A 165 -13.47 -5.65 5.12
C ARG A 165 -14.42 -6.21 4.06
N TYR A 166 -14.73 -7.51 4.13
CA TYR A 166 -15.62 -8.20 3.18
C TYR A 166 -17.12 -8.17 3.57
N THR A 167 -17.46 -7.82 4.82
CA THR A 167 -18.85 -7.66 5.25
C THR A 167 -19.35 -6.24 5.04
N GLY A 168 -18.47 -5.24 5.22
CA GLY A 168 -18.83 -3.82 5.13
C GLY A 168 -19.48 -3.26 6.40
N GLU A 169 -19.59 -4.06 7.46
CA GLU A 169 -20.13 -3.62 8.74
C GLU A 169 -19.44 -4.30 9.94
N CYS A 170 -19.25 -3.51 10.99
CA CYS A 170 -18.74 -3.97 12.29
C CYS A 170 -19.75 -3.59 13.37
N LYS A 171 -20.41 -4.60 13.95
CA LYS A 171 -21.44 -4.45 14.98
C LYS A 171 -21.12 -5.17 16.28
N ILE A 172 -19.90 -5.69 16.43
CA ILE A 172 -19.51 -6.49 17.62
C ILE A 172 -19.60 -5.69 18.93
N TYR A 173 -19.60 -4.35 18.84
CA TYR A 173 -19.75 -3.43 19.97
C TYR A 173 -21.13 -2.76 20.07
N HIS A 174 -22.17 -3.32 19.44
CA HIS A 174 -23.53 -2.75 19.41
C HIS A 174 -24.12 -2.45 20.80
N SER A 175 -23.80 -3.26 21.81
CA SER A 175 -24.21 -3.05 23.21
C SER A 175 -23.05 -3.21 24.20
N LYS A 176 -21.83 -2.92 23.75
CA LYS A 176 -20.58 -3.16 24.49
C LYS A 176 -19.67 -1.93 24.44
N TRP A 177 -20.21 -0.78 24.84
CA TRP A 177 -19.47 0.49 24.80
C TRP A 177 -18.17 0.47 25.60
N ASP A 178 -18.19 -0.13 26.79
CA ASP A 178 -17.00 -0.16 27.65
C ASP A 178 -15.92 -1.09 27.08
N GLU A 179 -16.31 -2.22 26.46
CA GLU A 179 -15.36 -3.08 25.72
C GLU A 179 -14.77 -2.34 24.51
N PHE A 180 -15.56 -1.51 23.80
CA PHE A 180 -15.03 -0.68 22.70
C PHE A 180 -14.02 0.36 23.21
N ARG A 181 -14.33 1.04 24.31
CA ARG A 181 -13.41 2.01 24.93
C ARG A 181 -12.11 1.34 25.37
N TYR A 182 -12.22 0.16 25.96
CA TYR A 182 -11.09 -0.65 26.37
C TYR A 182 -10.23 -1.06 25.18
N PHE A 183 -10.84 -1.61 24.13
CA PHE A 183 -10.14 -2.02 22.91
C PHE A 183 -9.44 -0.85 22.21
N MET A 184 -10.08 0.31 22.15
CA MET A 184 -9.51 1.53 21.54
C MET A 184 -8.49 2.24 22.46
N ASP A 185 -8.26 1.75 23.68
CA ASP A 185 -7.42 2.38 24.70
C ASP A 185 -7.80 3.86 24.95
N ILE A 186 -9.10 4.10 25.14
CA ILE A 186 -9.66 5.42 25.40
C ILE A 186 -9.61 5.70 26.91
N PRO A 187 -8.93 6.77 27.36
CA PRO A 187 -8.84 7.11 28.79
C PRO A 187 -10.23 7.28 29.43
N GLU A 188 -10.42 6.78 30.65
CA GLU A 188 -11.70 6.89 31.37
C GLU A 188 -12.17 8.35 31.53
N SER A 189 -11.22 9.28 31.68
CA SER A 189 -11.44 10.72 31.77
C SER A 189 -12.08 11.35 30.53
N TYR A 190 -12.09 10.66 29.38
CA TYR A 190 -12.73 11.17 28.17
C TYR A 190 -14.26 11.16 28.31
N LEU A 191 -14.82 12.36 28.33
CA LEU A 191 -16.25 12.60 28.17
C LEU A 191 -16.69 12.24 26.74
N PRO A 192 -17.99 11.93 26.51
CA PRO A 192 -18.47 11.50 25.19
C PRO A 192 -18.11 12.45 24.03
N HIS A 193 -18.11 13.76 24.26
CA HIS A 193 -17.73 14.73 23.21
C HIS A 193 -16.22 14.73 22.93
N HIS A 194 -15.36 14.47 23.94
CA HIS A 194 -13.92 14.29 23.73
C HIS A 194 -13.63 13.04 22.91
N ILE A 195 -14.39 11.95 23.12
CA ILE A 195 -14.28 10.74 22.29
C ILE A 195 -14.59 11.06 20.83
N ASP A 196 -15.68 11.79 20.58
CA ASP A 196 -16.01 12.20 19.22
C ASP A 196 -14.91 13.07 18.59
N GLN A 197 -14.45 14.09 19.31
CA GLN A 197 -13.49 15.08 18.79
C GLN A 197 -12.07 14.55 18.63
N ARG A 198 -11.61 13.69 19.54
CA ARG A 198 -10.20 13.26 19.63
C ARG A 198 -9.95 11.83 19.15
N VAL A 199 -11.00 11.02 19.08
CA VAL A 199 -10.89 9.59 18.73
C VAL A 199 -11.64 9.31 17.43
N LEU A 200 -12.97 9.41 17.44
CA LEU A 200 -13.80 8.92 16.35
C LEU A 200 -13.69 9.80 15.09
N LYS A 201 -13.91 11.12 15.19
CA LYS A 201 -13.87 11.99 14.01
C LYS A 201 -12.50 12.00 13.32
N PRO A 202 -11.37 12.18 14.04
CA PRO A 202 -10.05 12.13 13.40
C PRO A 202 -9.77 10.77 12.77
N ALA A 203 -10.11 9.67 13.45
CA ALA A 203 -9.88 8.34 12.91
C ALA A 203 -10.70 8.05 11.65
N ILE A 204 -11.98 8.42 11.65
CA ILE A 204 -12.84 8.25 10.46
C ILE A 204 -12.34 9.13 9.31
N GLN A 205 -11.94 10.37 9.58
CA GLN A 205 -11.40 11.26 8.56
C GLN A 205 -10.13 10.70 7.92
N GLU A 206 -9.20 10.18 8.72
CA GLU A 206 -7.95 9.61 8.24
C GLU A 206 -8.18 8.30 7.45
N LEU A 207 -9.05 7.42 7.95
CA LEU A 207 -9.37 6.14 7.31
C LEU A 207 -10.22 6.25 6.05
N SER A 208 -10.95 7.36 5.91
CA SER A 208 -11.78 7.66 4.73
C SER A 208 -11.13 8.70 3.81
N ALA A 209 -9.87 9.09 4.09
CA ALA A 209 -9.23 10.17 3.36
C ALA A 209 -9.17 9.85 1.87
N GLU A 210 -9.85 10.67 1.07
CA GLU A 210 -9.92 10.53 -0.37
C GLU A 210 -8.67 11.11 -1.05
N ARG A 211 -8.57 10.83 -2.35
CA ARG A 211 -7.56 11.42 -3.22
C ARG A 211 -7.62 12.95 -3.15
N ASN A 212 -6.48 13.59 -2.98
CA ASN A 212 -6.34 15.03 -3.13
C ASN A 212 -5.09 15.36 -3.97
N LEU A 213 -4.85 16.63 -4.26
CA LEU A 213 -3.73 17.09 -5.10
C LEU A 213 -2.35 16.61 -4.61
N PHE A 214 -2.23 16.21 -3.34
CA PHE A 214 -1.01 15.74 -2.69
C PHE A 214 -1.07 14.25 -2.33
N ASN A 215 -2.20 13.57 -2.54
CA ASN A 215 -2.45 12.19 -2.15
C ASN A 215 -3.21 11.45 -3.25
N ASN A 216 -2.50 10.63 -4.02
CA ASN A 216 -3.09 9.82 -5.09
C ASN A 216 -3.63 8.46 -4.61
N ALA A 217 -3.62 8.18 -3.29
CA ALA A 217 -4.07 6.92 -2.74
C ALA A 217 -5.60 6.82 -2.72
N ARG A 218 -6.14 5.62 -2.99
CA ARG A 218 -7.57 5.36 -2.78
C ARG A 218 -7.87 5.39 -1.27
N PRO A 219 -9.08 5.80 -0.85
CA PRO A 219 -9.48 5.70 0.55
C PRO A 219 -9.38 4.25 1.02
N ILE A 220 -8.87 4.03 2.23
CA ILE A 220 -8.70 2.70 2.82
C ILE A 220 -10.07 2.05 3.02
N PHE A 221 -11.04 2.82 3.51
CA PHE A 221 -12.44 2.42 3.65
C PHE A 221 -13.36 3.45 2.98
N GLU A 222 -13.96 3.07 1.86
CA GLU A 222 -14.95 3.90 1.17
C GLU A 222 -16.25 4.02 1.99
N ASN A 223 -16.84 5.22 2.03
CA ASN A 223 -18.11 5.51 2.73
C ASN A 223 -18.12 5.12 4.22
N LEU A 224 -16.97 5.15 4.88
CA LEU A 224 -16.86 4.79 6.29
C LEU A 224 -17.60 5.78 7.19
N ARG A 225 -18.54 5.25 7.96
CA ARG A 225 -19.37 5.99 8.92
C ARG A 225 -19.58 5.16 10.18
N TYR A 226 -19.96 5.82 11.26
CA TYR A 226 -20.31 5.16 12.51
C TYR A 226 -21.66 5.63 13.05
N LYS A 227 -22.30 4.77 13.84
CA LYS A 227 -23.54 5.05 14.56
C LYS A 227 -23.36 4.70 16.03
N LYS A 228 -23.58 5.68 16.91
CA LYS A 228 -23.62 5.44 18.36
C LYS A 228 -25.00 4.92 18.76
N ILE A 229 -25.03 3.82 19.49
CA ILE A 229 -26.25 3.22 20.03
C ILE A 229 -26.52 3.82 21.40
N LYS A 230 -27.75 4.29 21.60
CA LYS A 230 -28.20 4.95 22.83
C LYS A 230 -29.09 3.99 23.62
N ASP A 231 -29.01 4.08 24.94
CA ASP A 231 -29.90 3.33 25.83
C ASP A 231 -31.37 3.70 25.52
N PRO A 232 -32.21 2.73 25.10
CA PRO A 232 -33.62 2.99 24.82
C PRO A 232 -34.40 3.47 26.06
N LYS A 233 -33.91 3.17 27.26
CA LYS A 233 -34.54 3.58 28.54
C LYS A 233 -34.08 4.97 29.00
N GLY A 234 -33.12 5.59 28.32
CA GLY A 234 -32.61 6.92 28.65
C GLY A 234 -33.64 8.02 28.41
N ARG A 235 -33.90 8.87 29.40
CA ARG A 235 -34.76 10.06 29.26
C ARG A 235 -33.93 11.31 28.91
N GLY A 236 -34.43 12.18 28.02
CA GLY A 236 -33.86 13.49 27.68
C GLY A 236 -33.00 13.56 26.40
N ARG A 237 -32.61 14.79 26.00
CA ARG A 237 -31.71 15.03 24.86
C ARG A 237 -30.30 14.55 25.23
N GLY A 238 -29.90 13.40 24.69
CA GLY A 238 -28.49 13.01 24.67
C GLY A 238 -28.20 11.55 24.92
N GLY A 239 -29.00 10.84 25.74
CA GLY A 239 -28.94 9.38 26.01
C GLY A 239 -27.56 8.78 26.36
N LYS A 240 -27.48 7.87 27.34
CA LYS A 240 -26.23 7.13 27.59
C LYS A 240 -25.86 6.33 26.33
N VAL A 241 -24.61 6.41 25.88
CA VAL A 241 -24.12 5.55 24.78
C VAL A 241 -23.87 4.16 25.36
N ILE A 242 -24.47 3.14 24.74
CA ILE A 242 -24.34 1.73 25.15
C ILE A 242 -23.59 0.90 24.12
N GLY A 243 -23.34 1.44 22.93
CA GLY A 243 -22.50 0.78 21.94
C GLY A 243 -22.27 1.61 20.69
N ILE A 244 -21.60 1.01 19.72
CA ILE A 244 -21.23 1.62 18.46
C ILE A 244 -21.22 0.59 17.33
N GLU A 245 -21.60 1.05 16.14
CA GLU A 245 -21.55 0.29 14.91
C GLU A 245 -20.80 1.09 13.85
N PHE A 246 -20.08 0.40 12.96
CA PHE A 246 -19.40 0.98 11.82
C PHE A 246 -19.92 0.36 10.52
N TYR A 247 -19.98 1.17 9.47
CA TYR A 247 -20.46 0.80 8.15
C TYR A 247 -19.54 1.41 7.09
N PHE A 248 -19.18 0.64 6.07
CA PHE A 248 -18.34 1.05 4.96
C PHE A 248 -18.63 0.17 3.72
N THR A 249 -18.17 0.58 2.53
CA THR A 249 -18.29 -0.23 1.33
C THR A 249 -17.46 -1.50 1.49
N LYS A 250 -18.09 -2.67 1.36
CA LYS A 250 -17.37 -3.95 1.41
C LYS A 250 -16.35 -4.05 0.28
N GLN A 251 -15.19 -4.62 0.58
CA GLN A 251 -14.19 -4.98 -0.42
C GLN A 251 -14.61 -6.28 -1.13
N GLU A 252 -14.26 -6.41 -2.41
CA GLU A 252 -14.45 -7.66 -3.13
C GLU A 252 -13.49 -8.72 -2.59
N LYS A 253 -13.96 -9.97 -2.44
CA LYS A 253 -13.06 -11.10 -2.20
C LYS A 253 -12.33 -11.41 -3.50
N THR A 254 -11.28 -10.67 -3.77
CA THR A 254 -10.37 -10.98 -4.88
C THR A 254 -9.27 -11.89 -4.34
N ASN A 255 -8.89 -12.93 -5.10
CA ASN A 255 -7.69 -13.71 -4.79
C ASN A 255 -6.50 -12.73 -4.72
N GLU A 256 -5.56 -12.89 -3.78
CA GLU A 256 -4.44 -11.93 -3.57
C GLU A 256 -3.68 -11.60 -4.87
N ILE A 257 -3.64 -12.56 -5.82
CA ILE A 257 -3.11 -12.41 -7.18
C ILE A 257 -3.88 -11.37 -8.02
N SER A 258 -5.20 -11.32 -7.91
CA SER A 258 -6.04 -10.38 -8.65
C SER A 258 -6.01 -8.95 -8.12
N GLU A 259 -5.71 -8.74 -6.83
CA GLU A 259 -5.39 -7.41 -6.28
C GLU A 259 -4.02 -6.94 -6.76
N GLN A 260 -3.02 -7.82 -6.79
CA GLN A 260 -1.71 -7.53 -7.39
C GLN A 260 -1.85 -7.15 -8.87
N ILE A 261 -2.71 -7.86 -9.63
CA ILE A 261 -2.98 -7.54 -11.04
C ILE A 261 -3.75 -6.22 -11.17
N LYS A 262 -4.78 -5.93 -10.35
CA LYS A 262 -5.52 -4.65 -10.38
C LYS A 262 -4.62 -3.46 -10.04
N ASP A 263 -3.73 -3.62 -9.06
CA ASP A 263 -2.77 -2.59 -8.67
C ASP A 263 -1.72 -2.38 -9.77
N LEU A 264 -1.11 -3.46 -10.28
CA LEU A 264 -0.18 -3.38 -11.40
C LEU A 264 -0.83 -2.79 -12.66
N GLN A 265 -2.09 -3.11 -12.95
CA GLN A 265 -2.84 -2.52 -14.07
C GLN A 265 -3.13 -1.04 -13.84
N SER A 266 -3.47 -0.64 -12.61
CA SER A 266 -3.74 0.77 -12.29
C SER A 266 -2.47 1.62 -12.27
N LEU A 267 -1.33 1.08 -11.84
CA LEU A 267 0.00 1.69 -11.98
C LEU A 267 0.46 1.74 -13.45
N LYS A 268 0.25 0.65 -14.21
CA LYS A 268 0.57 0.61 -15.65
C LYS A 268 -0.22 1.65 -16.44
N ASN A 269 -1.51 1.82 -16.14
CA ASN A 269 -2.36 2.86 -16.73
C ASN A 269 -1.97 4.30 -16.34
N GLN A 270 -1.12 4.49 -15.31
CA GLN A 270 -0.61 5.79 -14.88
C GLN A 270 0.81 6.09 -15.39
N ILE A 271 1.60 5.06 -15.69
CA ILE A 271 2.99 5.17 -16.14
C ILE A 271 3.09 5.07 -17.68
N GLU A 272 2.17 4.36 -18.33
CA GLU A 272 2.01 4.50 -19.78
C GLU A 272 1.50 5.92 -20.07
N PRO A 273 2.22 6.74 -20.88
CA PRO A 273 1.58 7.93 -21.45
C PRO A 273 0.32 7.42 -22.13
N GLN A 274 -0.84 7.99 -21.81
CA GLN A 274 -2.13 7.56 -22.36
C GLN A 274 -1.93 7.28 -23.84
N GLU A 275 -1.88 6.00 -24.24
CA GLU A 275 -2.03 5.68 -25.64
C GLU A 275 -3.38 6.29 -25.99
N PRO A 276 -3.45 7.23 -26.94
CA PRO A 276 -4.74 7.77 -27.34
C PRO A 276 -5.59 6.56 -27.65
N LYS A 277 -6.74 6.45 -26.94
CA LYS A 277 -7.73 5.38 -27.12
C LYS A 277 -7.68 5.00 -28.59
N LYS A 278 -7.42 3.73 -28.93
CA LYS A 278 -7.54 3.24 -30.31
C LYS A 278 -8.97 3.50 -30.77
N GLN A 279 -9.22 4.74 -31.23
CA GLN A 279 -10.32 5.09 -32.09
C GLN A 279 -10.12 4.16 -33.27
N LYS A 280 -11.15 3.40 -33.63
CA LYS A 280 -11.22 2.85 -34.98
C LYS A 280 -10.97 4.05 -35.90
N ILE A 281 -9.80 4.09 -36.53
CA ILE A 281 -9.45 5.17 -37.46
C ILE A 281 -10.33 4.91 -38.67
N GLU A 282 -11.48 5.55 -38.72
CA GLU A 282 -12.18 5.73 -39.98
C GLU A 282 -11.22 6.48 -40.92
N PRO A 283 -11.02 6.01 -42.16
CA PRO A 283 -10.12 6.67 -43.09
C PRO A 283 -10.57 8.12 -43.31
N LYS A 284 -9.66 9.06 -43.09
CA LYS A 284 -9.92 10.48 -43.38
C LYS A 284 -9.85 10.66 -44.89
N PHE A 285 -10.91 11.16 -45.50
CA PHE A 285 -10.97 11.45 -46.94
C PHE A 285 -10.49 12.88 -47.21
N ASN A 286 -9.76 13.08 -48.31
CA ASN A 286 -9.48 14.44 -48.79
C ASN A 286 -10.73 14.97 -49.52
N PRO A 287 -11.38 16.04 -49.03
CA PRO A 287 -12.65 16.52 -49.56
C PRO A 287 -12.58 17.09 -50.99
N ILE A 288 -11.37 17.32 -51.52
CA ILE A 288 -11.15 17.86 -52.87
C ILE A 288 -10.79 16.75 -53.88
N THR A 289 -10.06 15.71 -53.45
CA THR A 289 -9.55 14.67 -54.36
C THR A 289 -10.22 13.31 -54.20
N GLY A 290 -11.05 13.12 -53.16
CA GLY A 290 -11.81 11.89 -52.90
C GLY A 290 -10.95 10.66 -52.54
N LYS A 291 -9.63 10.82 -52.43
CA LYS A 291 -8.71 9.72 -52.09
C LYS A 291 -8.55 9.59 -50.58
N ASN A 292 -8.36 8.35 -50.12
CA ASN A 292 -8.00 8.03 -48.73
C ASN A 292 -6.70 8.75 -48.36
N VAL A 293 -6.70 9.49 -47.26
CA VAL A 293 -5.50 10.14 -46.70
C VAL A 293 -4.84 9.19 -45.72
N ASN A 294 -3.66 8.72 -46.09
CA ASN A 294 -2.82 7.91 -45.22
C ASN A 294 -2.03 8.82 -44.29
N TRP A 295 -1.68 8.32 -43.10
CA TRP A 295 -0.90 9.09 -42.12
C TRP A 295 0.45 9.57 -42.67
N TYR A 296 1.00 8.84 -43.65
CA TYR A 296 2.30 9.15 -44.26
C TYR A 296 2.23 10.21 -45.38
N ASP A 297 1.04 10.57 -45.87
CA ASP A 297 0.90 11.51 -46.99
C ASP A 297 1.46 12.90 -46.65
N VAL A 298 1.44 13.29 -45.37
CA VAL A 298 1.99 14.57 -44.89
C VAL A 298 3.52 14.67 -44.97
N TYR A 299 4.21 13.56 -45.20
CA TYR A 299 5.67 13.49 -45.32
C TYR A 299 6.14 13.46 -46.77
N ILE A 300 5.24 13.17 -47.72
CA ILE A 300 5.57 13.21 -49.15
C ILE A 300 5.97 14.64 -49.52
N GLY A 301 7.13 14.77 -50.17
CA GLY A 301 7.72 16.04 -50.56
C GLY A 301 8.60 16.70 -49.49
N ARG A 302 8.65 16.18 -48.25
CA ARG A 302 9.56 16.71 -47.23
C ARG A 302 11.01 16.27 -47.47
N GLN A 303 11.95 17.09 -47.01
CA GLN A 303 13.38 16.86 -47.16
C GLN A 303 14.02 16.34 -45.86
N PHE A 304 15.09 15.56 -46.01
CA PHE A 304 15.91 15.06 -44.92
C PHE A 304 17.40 14.98 -45.32
N LYS A 305 18.29 15.03 -44.32
CA LYS A 305 19.72 14.81 -44.49
C LYS A 305 20.04 13.32 -44.38
N SER A 306 20.73 12.80 -45.39
CA SER A 306 21.28 11.44 -45.40
C SER A 306 22.80 11.51 -45.40
N LYS A 307 23.47 10.66 -44.62
CA LYS A 307 24.93 10.61 -44.59
C LYS A 307 25.45 9.80 -45.78
N ASN A 308 26.28 10.42 -46.62
CA ASN A 308 26.95 9.75 -47.72
C ASN A 308 28.04 8.81 -47.16
N LYS A 309 28.03 7.56 -47.63
CA LYS A 309 28.92 6.49 -47.14
C LYS A 309 30.33 6.55 -47.76
N PHE A 310 30.57 7.35 -48.79
CA PHE A 310 31.82 7.40 -49.53
C PHE A 310 32.76 8.52 -49.06
N ASP A 311 32.21 9.70 -48.72
CA ASP A 311 32.99 10.87 -48.29
C ASP A 311 32.65 11.35 -46.86
N GLY A 312 31.63 10.75 -46.23
CA GLY A 312 31.17 11.11 -44.90
C GLY A 312 30.35 12.40 -44.81
N GLY A 313 30.07 13.05 -45.96
CA GLY A 313 29.25 14.24 -46.08
C GLY A 313 27.75 13.98 -45.85
N TYR A 314 26.95 15.03 -45.83
CA TYR A 314 25.48 14.94 -45.73
C TYR A 314 24.84 15.45 -47.01
N GLU A 315 23.97 14.64 -47.61
CA GLU A 315 23.21 14.95 -48.81
C GLU A 315 21.76 15.25 -48.46
N ILE A 316 21.15 16.22 -49.14
CA ILE A 316 19.72 16.52 -49.00
C ILE A 316 18.91 15.61 -49.92
N CYS A 317 17.94 14.90 -49.34
CA CYS A 317 17.05 13.98 -50.03
C CYS A 317 15.58 14.37 -49.81
N LYS A 318 14.73 14.18 -50.83
CA LYS A 318 13.30 14.46 -50.77
C LYS A 318 12.50 13.18 -50.84
N ILE A 319 11.51 13.02 -49.96
CA ILE A 319 10.58 11.89 -49.96
C ILE A 319 9.66 12.02 -51.18
N MET A 320 9.62 11.00 -52.02
CA MET A 320 8.83 10.99 -53.25
C MET A 320 7.54 10.19 -53.09
N THR A 321 7.63 9.01 -52.49
CA THR A 321 6.47 8.14 -52.23
C THR A 321 6.68 7.36 -50.94
N MET A 322 5.56 6.98 -50.31
CA MET A 322 5.54 6.12 -49.13
C MET A 322 4.40 5.11 -49.24
N ASN A 323 4.62 3.91 -48.70
CA ASN A 323 3.56 2.92 -48.51
C ASN A 323 3.78 2.12 -47.22
N GLU A 324 2.70 1.48 -46.76
CA GLU A 324 2.73 0.59 -45.61
C GLU A 324 2.21 -0.78 -46.01
N ILE A 325 3.01 -1.83 -45.80
CA ILE A 325 2.66 -3.22 -46.14
C ILE A 325 2.98 -4.08 -44.93
N GLY A 326 1.97 -4.73 -44.36
CA GLY A 326 2.13 -5.62 -43.20
C GLY A 326 2.70 -4.92 -41.96
N GLY A 327 2.34 -3.64 -41.75
CA GLY A 327 2.84 -2.82 -40.64
C GLY A 327 4.25 -2.26 -40.82
N LYS A 328 4.94 -2.59 -41.92
CA LYS A 328 6.26 -2.03 -42.27
C LYS A 328 6.08 -0.88 -43.25
N VAL A 329 6.86 0.18 -43.04
CA VAL A 329 6.81 1.41 -43.86
C VAL A 329 7.97 1.39 -44.84
N ASN A 330 7.69 1.59 -46.13
CA ASN A 330 8.72 1.76 -47.15
C ASN A 330 8.58 3.14 -47.77
N LEU A 331 9.70 3.83 -47.97
CA LEU A 331 9.74 5.11 -48.66
C LEU A 331 10.71 5.05 -49.84
N SER A 332 10.40 5.82 -50.87
CA SER A 332 11.32 6.16 -51.95
C SER A 332 11.72 7.62 -51.82
N ALA A 333 13.02 7.90 -51.90
CA ALA A 333 13.58 9.24 -51.82
C ALA A 333 14.47 9.56 -53.03
N LYS A 334 14.49 10.82 -53.42
CA LYS A 334 15.35 11.36 -54.47
C LYS A 334 16.39 12.29 -53.87
N ASN A 335 17.66 12.07 -54.17
CA ASN A 335 18.71 13.02 -53.83
C ASN A 335 18.48 14.34 -54.60
N GLN A 336 18.61 15.48 -53.92
CA GLN A 336 18.35 16.81 -54.49
C GLN A 336 19.56 17.44 -55.19
N GLU A 337 20.77 16.95 -54.91
CA GLU A 337 22.03 17.45 -55.45
C GLU A 337 22.47 16.70 -56.70
N TYR A 338 22.08 15.43 -56.84
CA TYR A 338 22.38 14.60 -58.01
C TYR A 338 21.11 14.20 -58.75
N GLU A 339 20.97 14.65 -60.00
CA GLU A 339 19.88 14.22 -60.86
C GLU A 339 19.88 12.69 -61.04
N ASN A 340 18.69 12.10 -60.96
CA ASN A 340 18.41 10.68 -61.17
C ASN A 340 18.92 9.67 -60.11
N LYS A 341 19.38 10.12 -58.93
CA LYS A 341 19.65 9.21 -57.80
C LYS A 341 18.41 9.02 -56.92
N TYR A 342 17.85 7.81 -56.96
CA TYR A 342 16.75 7.36 -56.10
C TYR A 342 17.19 6.20 -55.21
N PHE A 343 16.64 6.14 -54.01
CA PHE A 343 16.88 5.04 -53.09
C PHE A 343 15.65 4.77 -52.22
N THR A 344 15.59 3.56 -51.68
CA THR A 344 14.51 3.12 -50.81
C THR A 344 14.98 2.97 -49.37
N MET A 345 14.09 3.24 -48.42
CA MET A 345 14.33 3.00 -46.99
C MET A 345 13.14 2.27 -46.38
N ASN A 346 13.43 1.32 -45.49
CA ASN A 346 12.43 0.46 -44.87
C ASN A 346 12.44 0.64 -43.35
N PHE A 347 11.27 0.71 -42.74
CA PHE A 347 11.09 0.91 -41.30
C PHE A 347 10.15 -0.16 -40.73
N GLN A 348 10.42 -0.59 -39.50
CA GLN A 348 9.67 -1.66 -38.84
C GLN A 348 8.21 -1.29 -38.54
N ASN A 349 7.92 -0.01 -38.33
CA ASN A 349 6.58 0.54 -38.08
C ASN A 349 6.57 2.07 -38.21
N GLU A 350 5.38 2.67 -38.10
CA GLU A 350 5.15 4.12 -38.11
C GLU A 350 6.02 4.87 -37.09
N THR A 351 6.11 4.37 -35.85
CA THR A 351 6.89 5.00 -34.77
C THR A 351 8.38 5.04 -35.12
N HIS A 352 8.91 3.96 -35.68
CA HIS A 352 10.30 3.90 -36.13
C HIS A 352 10.60 4.93 -37.22
N PHE A 353 9.69 5.09 -38.20
CA PHE A 353 9.82 6.12 -39.22
C PHE A 353 9.76 7.54 -38.63
N LYS A 354 8.75 7.85 -37.79
CA LYS A 354 8.58 9.20 -37.21
C LYS A 354 9.79 9.62 -36.39
N ASN A 355 10.31 8.71 -35.56
CA ASN A 355 11.50 8.96 -34.74
C ASN A 355 12.76 9.15 -35.58
N TRP A 356 12.89 8.43 -36.69
CA TRP A 356 13.98 8.61 -37.63
C TRP A 356 13.87 9.97 -38.34
N PHE A 357 12.70 10.27 -38.91
CA PHE A 357 12.49 11.47 -39.71
C PHE A 357 12.67 12.75 -38.89
N GLU A 358 12.21 12.79 -37.64
CA GLU A 358 12.43 13.91 -36.72
C GLU A 358 13.90 14.21 -36.45
N LYS A 359 14.76 13.18 -36.46
CA LYS A 359 16.21 13.34 -36.26
C LYS A 359 16.94 13.75 -37.53
N THR A 360 16.35 13.53 -38.70
CA THR A 360 16.99 13.75 -40.00
C THR A 360 16.39 14.90 -40.80
N LYS A 361 15.25 15.46 -40.37
CA LYS A 361 14.59 16.56 -41.08
C LYS A 361 15.48 17.79 -41.13
N THR A 362 15.47 18.46 -42.28
CA THR A 362 16.02 19.80 -42.44
C THR A 362 14.95 20.83 -42.10
N TYR A 363 15.31 21.86 -41.34
CA TYR A 363 14.40 22.98 -41.04
C TYR A 363 14.00 23.74 -42.29
#